data_AF-A0A942FQK5-F1
#
_entry.id   AF-A0A942FQK5-F1
#
_cell.length_a   1.000
_cell.length_b   1.000
_cell.length_c   1.000
_cell.angle_alpha   90.00
_cell.angle_beta   90.00
_cell.angle_gamma   90.00
#
_symmetry.space_group_name_H-M   'P 1'
#
loop_
_entity.id
_entity.type
_entity.pdbx_description
1 polymer ?
#
loop_
_entity_poly.entity_id
_entity_poly.type
_entity_poly.pdbx_seq_one_letter_code
_entity_poly.pdbx_strand_id
1 'polypeptide(L)' 'MKLPRDLSGRALAAQLSKHWHYTLVHQRGSHLVLETQMPRHHRIAIPDHQPLRIGTLSAILKAVAEQQGVSKEELLSKR' A
#
# COMPACT_ATOMS: atom_id res chain seq x y z
N MET A 1 9.82 4.57 -12.06
CA MET A 1 8.62 4.57 -12.92
C MET A 1 7.77 5.84 -12.80
N LYS A 2 6.79 6.02 -13.70
CA LYS A 2 5.68 6.97 -13.54
C LYS A 2 4.62 6.36 -12.61
N LEU A 3 4.35 7.00 -11.48
CA LEU A 3 3.30 6.56 -10.54
C LEU A 3 1.90 6.93 -11.06
N PRO A 4 0.88 6.09 -10.79
CA PRO A 4 -0.51 6.46 -11.07
C PRO A 4 -0.91 7.68 -10.22
N ARG A 5 -1.61 8.64 -10.84
CA ARG A 5 -1.99 9.91 -10.20
C ARG A 5 -3.41 9.91 -9.65
N ASP A 6 -4.16 8.86 -9.95
CA ASP A 6 -5.58 8.66 -9.69
C ASP A 6 -5.87 7.50 -8.72
N LEU A 7 -4.81 6.83 -8.22
CA LEU A 7 -4.95 5.70 -7.30
C LEU A 7 -5.47 6.15 -5.94
N SER A 8 -6.59 5.57 -5.49
CA SER A 8 -7.16 5.80 -4.16
C SER A 8 -6.49 4.96 -3.08
N GLY A 9 -6.62 5.39 -1.83
CA GLY A 9 -6.17 4.61 -0.66
C GLY A 9 -6.77 3.21 -0.60
N ARG A 10 -8.09 3.11 -0.83
CA ARG A 10 -8.80 1.82 -0.88
C ARG A 10 -8.31 0.91 -2.00
N ALA A 11 -8.08 1.45 -3.21
CA ALA A 11 -7.57 0.66 -4.32
C ALA A 11 -6.17 0.11 -4.01
N LEU A 12 -5.30 0.94 -3.44
CA LEU A 12 -3.97 0.49 -2.99
C LEU A 12 -4.07 -0.57 -1.89
N ALA A 13 -4.89 -0.36 -0.87
CA ALA A 13 -5.10 -1.31 0.22
C ALA A 13 -5.61 -2.67 -0.28
N ALA A 14 -6.57 -2.66 -1.21
CA ALA A 14 -7.10 -3.87 -1.83
C ALA A 14 -6.02 -4.62 -2.63
N GLN A 15 -5.20 -3.91 -3.40
CA GLN A 15 -4.11 -4.51 -4.17
C GLN A 15 -3.03 -5.13 -3.28
N LEU A 16 -2.65 -4.44 -2.19
CA LEU A 16 -1.73 -4.97 -1.18
C LEU A 16 -2.31 -6.22 -0.50
N SER A 17 -3.61 -6.23 -0.24
CA SER A 17 -4.26 -7.40 0.38
C SER A 17 -4.32 -8.59 -0.58
N LYS A 18 -4.67 -8.33 -1.84
CA LYS A 18 -4.84 -9.35 -2.89
C LYS A 18 -3.52 -10.01 -3.29
N HIS A 19 -2.42 -9.27 -3.33
CA HIS A 19 -1.16 -9.73 -3.94
C HIS A 19 0.04 -9.77 -3.00
N TRP A 20 -0.03 -9.12 -1.83
CA TRP A 20 1.13 -8.88 -0.97
C TRP A 20 0.90 -9.28 0.50
N HIS A 21 -0.08 -10.15 0.76
CA HIS A 21 -0.37 -10.75 2.07
C HIS A 21 -0.69 -9.73 3.19
N TYR A 22 -1.07 -8.51 2.83
CA TYR A 22 -1.58 -7.56 3.81
C TYR A 22 -3.04 -7.88 4.16
N THR A 23 -3.43 -7.56 5.38
CA THR A 23 -4.81 -7.67 5.85
C THR A 23 -5.20 -6.35 6.48
N LEU A 24 -6.39 -5.84 6.17
CA LEU A 24 -6.93 -4.66 6.83
C LEU A 24 -7.32 -5.04 8.27
N VAL A 25 -6.63 -4.47 9.25
CA VAL A 25 -6.90 -4.75 10.67
C VAL A 25 -7.82 -3.72 11.31
N HIS A 26 -7.72 -2.45 10.92
CA HIS A 26 -8.58 -1.38 11.44
C HIS A 26 -8.77 -0.25 10.43
N GLN A 27 -9.88 0.48 10.57
CA GLN A 27 -10.04 1.82 10.02
C GLN A 27 -10.21 2.81 11.17
N ARG A 28 -9.41 3.87 11.20
CA ARG A 28 -9.53 4.97 12.17
C ARG A 28 -9.70 6.28 11.40
N GLY A 29 -10.91 6.80 11.40
CA GLY A 29 -11.27 7.95 10.58
C GLY A 29 -10.95 7.68 9.10
N SER A 30 -10.22 8.60 8.47
CA SER A 30 -9.78 8.49 7.08
C SER A 30 -8.49 7.69 6.88
N HIS A 31 -8.11 6.79 7.80
CA HIS A 31 -6.92 5.95 7.64
C HIS A 31 -7.25 4.45 7.76
N LEU A 32 -6.77 3.68 6.79
CA LEU A 32 -6.79 2.23 6.74
C LEU A 32 -5.48 1.70 7.32
N VAL A 33 -5.54 0.78 8.29
CA VAL A 33 -4.36 0.15 8.86
C VAL A 33 -4.27 -1.28 8.36
N LEU A 34 -3.21 -1.56 7.62
CA LEU A 34 -2.91 -2.88 7.06
C LEU A 34 -1.75 -3.51 7.82
N GLU A 35 -1.79 -4.83 7.94
CA GLU A 35 -0.73 -5.63 8.57
C GLU A 35 -0.41 -6.87 7.72
N THR A 36 0.85 -7.27 7.68
CA THR A 36 1.31 -8.57 7.13
C THR A 36 2.26 -9.22 8.12
N GLN A 37 2.29 -10.55 8.14
CA GLN A 37 3.29 -11.34 8.86
C GLN A 37 4.45 -11.81 7.95
N MET A 38 4.34 -11.56 6.64
CA MET A 38 5.30 -12.02 5.62
C MET A 38 5.92 -10.86 4.83
N PRO A 39 7.23 -10.92 4.53
CA PRO A 39 8.22 -11.92 4.99
C PRO A 39 8.61 -11.74 6.46
N ARG A 40 8.30 -10.57 7.03
CA ARG A 40 8.39 -10.28 8.46
C ARG A 40 7.21 -9.40 8.84
N HIS A 41 6.88 -9.31 10.11
CA HIS A 41 5.79 -8.46 10.58
C HIS A 41 5.95 -7.01 10.09
N HIS A 42 4.89 -6.46 9.49
CA HIS A 42 4.84 -5.07 9.07
C HIS A 42 3.43 -4.52 9.17
N ARG A 43 3.33 -3.32 9.71
CA ARG A 43 2.09 -2.59 9.87
C ARG A 43 2.22 -1.21 9.24
N ILE A 44 1.27 -0.84 8.39
CA ILE A 44 1.28 0.42 7.64
C ILE A 44 -0.10 1.08 7.63
N ALA A 45 -0.12 2.41 7.75
CA ALA A 45 -1.32 3.21 7.60
C ALA A 45 -1.41 3.80 6.19
N ILE A 46 -2.57 3.69 5.56
CA ILE A 46 -2.88 4.25 4.23
C ILE A 46 -4.05 5.23 4.37
N PRO A 47 -3.89 6.51 3.97
CA PRO A 47 -5.00 7.45 3.93
C PRO A 47 -6.08 6.99 2.94
N ASP A 48 -7.33 6.97 3.37
CA ASP A 48 -8.51 6.68 2.58
C ASP A 48 -8.95 7.92 1.78
N HIS A 49 -8.06 8.43 0.95
CA HIS A 49 -8.30 9.56 0.06
C HIS A 49 -8.27 9.11 -1.40
N GLN A 50 -8.98 9.83 -2.27
CA GLN A 50 -8.93 9.66 -3.71
C GLN A 50 -8.71 11.03 -4.38
N PRO A 51 -7.59 11.22 -5.12
CA PRO A 51 -6.42 10.34 -5.20
C PRO A 51 -5.49 10.48 -4.00
N LEU A 52 -4.64 9.47 -3.79
CA LEU A 52 -3.46 9.64 -2.93
C LEU A 52 -2.52 10.67 -3.55
N ARG A 53 -2.01 11.60 -2.73
CA ARG A 53 -0.94 12.51 -3.16
C ARG A 53 0.27 11.69 -3.59
N ILE A 54 0.95 12.11 -4.66
CA ILE A 54 2.09 11.35 -5.25
C ILE A 54 3.19 11.10 -4.22
N GLY A 55 3.50 12.08 -3.35
CA GLY A 55 4.48 11.91 -2.27
C GLY A 55 4.07 10.82 -1.28
N THR A 56 2.79 10.81 -0.87
CA THR A 56 2.22 9.80 0.03
C THR A 56 2.25 8.41 -0.62
N LEU A 57 1.81 8.30 -1.87
CA LEU A 57 1.87 7.03 -2.61
C LEU A 57 3.31 6.52 -2.73
N SER A 58 4.25 7.39 -3.09
CA SER A 58 5.67 7.03 -3.23
C SER A 58 6.29 6.56 -1.91
N ALA A 59 5.92 7.17 -0.79
CA ALA A 59 6.36 6.80 0.54
C ALA A 59 5.79 5.44 0.98
N ILE A 60 4.49 5.21 0.76
CA ILE A 60 3.84 3.92 1.06
C ILE A 60 4.48 2.80 0.24
N LEU A 61 4.62 2.98 -1.07
CA LEU A 61 5.23 1.98 -1.96
C LEU A 61 6.69 1.72 -1.57
N LYS A 62 7.44 2.74 -1.13
CA LYS A 62 8.81 2.54 -0.64
C LYS A 62 8.84 1.63 0.58
N ALA A 63 8.03 1.93 1.60
CA ALA A 63 7.98 1.14 2.83
C ALA A 63 7.56 -0.31 2.56
N VAL A 64 6.56 -0.52 1.69
CA VAL A 64 6.11 -1.86 1.31
C VAL A 64 7.18 -2.60 0.51
N ALA A 65 7.84 -1.93 -0.44
CA ALA A 65 8.89 -2.51 -1.28
C ALA A 65 10.08 -3.00 -0.43
N GLU A 66 10.55 -2.16 0.50
CA GLU A 66 11.63 -2.50 1.45
C GLU A 66 11.24 -3.65 2.39
N GLN A 67 9.95 -3.80 2.68
CA GLN A 67 9.45 -4.93 3.46
C GLN A 67 9.40 -6.23 2.68
N GLN A 68 8.81 -6.19 1.51
CA GLN A 68 8.61 -7.35 0.65
C GLN A 68 9.88 -7.76 -0.13
N GLY A 69 10.91 -6.92 -0.14
CA GLY A 69 12.15 -7.19 -0.88
C GLY A 69 11.98 -7.10 -2.40
N VAL A 70 11.06 -6.26 -2.87
CA VAL A 70 10.72 -6.10 -4.30
C VAL A 70 10.83 -4.65 -4.73
N SER A 71 10.79 -4.38 -6.04
CA SER A 71 10.71 -3.02 -6.57
C SER A 71 9.32 -2.39 -6.40
N LYS A 72 9.24 -1.06 -6.44
CA LYS A 72 7.94 -0.35 -6.41
C LYS A 72 7.11 -0.68 -7.66
N GLU A 73 7.77 -0.93 -8.78
CA GLU A 73 7.19 -1.32 -10.06
C GLU A 73 6.46 -2.66 -9.94
N GLU A 74 7.05 -3.65 -9.28
CA GLU A 74 6.43 -4.95 -9.02
C GLU A 74 5.17 -4.82 -8.17
N LEU A 75 5.17 -3.94 -7.17
CA LEU A 75 3.98 -3.70 -6.35
C LEU A 75 2.78 -3.28 -7.20
N LEU A 76 3.00 -2.56 -8.30
CA LEU A 76 1.97 -2.01 -9.19
C LEU A 76 1.69 -2.85 -10.45
N SER A 77 2.51 -3.85 -10.75
CA SER A 77 2.38 -4.65 -11.98
C SER A 77 1.30 -5.73 -11.89
N LYS A 78 0.98 -6.20 -10.68
CA LYS A 78 -0.07 -7.19 -10.42
C LYS A 78 -1.42 -6.47 -10.21
N ARG A 79 -2.21 -6.30 -11.27
CA ARG A 79 -3.60 -5.81 -11.23
C ARG A 79 -4.58 -6.98 -11.21
#